data_AF-A0A3N5S207-F1
#
_entry.id   AF-A0A3N5S207-F1
#
_cell.length_a   1.000
_cell.length_b   1.000
_cell.length_c   1.000
_cell.angle_alpha   90.00
_cell.angle_beta   90.00
_cell.angle_gamma   90.00
#
_symmetry.space_group_name_H-M   'P 1'
#
loop_
_entity.id
_entity.type
_entity.pdbx_description
1 polymer ?
#
loop_
_entity_poly.entity_id
_entity_poly.type
_entity_poly.pdbx_seq_one_letter_code
_entity_poly.pdbx_strand_id
1 'polypeptide(L)'
;MLLELLKAKAIEKGFLEPEDEIHLEEAFVLVRDMPYIRASSRDPQTIIEEWRGTCSGKHYLLKGLFAELGYSSRVIACTTVTHIDPRKVLGKLRKLLRQSDGRLVDVHNYLVLELPDGEMVVDATWPISTRGMGVVINEQFVLGENQKIAVKPLKSWVVPDDRDPQEFKNEILKDSFTADELAHRDEFLETLSKFTNSRAIKFVVRLARRLQGRDV
;
A
#
# COMPACT_ATOMS: atom_id res chain seq x y z
N MET A 1 -12.16 11.76 15.06
CA MET A 1 -12.73 11.12 13.85
C MET A 1 -11.67 11.18 12.76
N LEU A 2 -11.47 10.10 12.03
CA LEU A 2 -10.43 9.96 11.01
C LEU A 2 -10.71 10.89 9.81
N LEU A 3 -11.97 11.09 9.42
CA LEU A 3 -12.35 11.99 8.33
C LEU A 3 -11.91 13.43 8.61
N GLU A 4 -12.17 13.94 9.81
CA GLU A 4 -11.74 15.29 10.21
C GLU A 4 -10.22 15.45 10.17
N LEU A 5 -9.49 14.44 10.66
CA LEU A 5 -8.03 14.44 10.64
C LEU A 5 -7.49 14.38 9.20
N LEU A 6 -8.10 13.55 8.34
CA LEU A 6 -7.76 13.45 6.93
C LEU A 6 -8.01 14.79 6.21
N LYS A 7 -9.17 15.40 6.41
CA LYS A 7 -9.53 16.69 5.82
C LYS A 7 -8.55 17.78 6.23
N ALA A 8 -8.28 17.93 7.54
CA ALA A 8 -7.32 18.90 8.04
C ALA A 8 -5.92 18.72 7.42
N LYS A 9 -5.43 17.46 7.32
CA LYS A 9 -4.13 17.17 6.70
C LYS A 9 -4.12 17.34 5.19
N ALA A 10 -5.21 17.06 4.50
CA ALA A 10 -5.34 17.29 3.07
C ALA A 10 -5.33 18.80 2.75
N ILE A 11 -6.02 19.62 3.54
CA ILE A 11 -5.98 21.09 3.43
C ILE A 11 -4.57 21.63 3.71
N GLU A 12 -3.92 21.19 4.78
CA GLU A 12 -2.53 21.58 5.09
C GLU A 12 -1.57 21.30 3.91
N LYS A 13 -1.86 20.25 3.13
CA LYS A 13 -1.08 19.82 1.97
C LYS A 13 -1.53 20.44 0.64
N GLY A 14 -2.61 21.22 0.64
CA GLY A 14 -3.17 21.83 -0.57
C GLY A 14 -3.85 20.83 -1.51
N PHE A 15 -4.37 19.72 -0.98
CA PHE A 15 -5.17 18.76 -1.74
C PHE A 15 -6.67 19.05 -1.71
N LEU A 16 -7.13 19.79 -0.71
CA LEU A 16 -8.52 20.20 -0.51
C LEU A 16 -8.57 21.66 -0.05
N GLU A 17 -9.67 22.31 -0.34
CA GLU A 17 -10.07 23.59 0.26
C GLU A 17 -10.93 23.35 1.53
N PRO A 18 -11.05 24.33 2.45
CA PRO A 18 -11.83 24.18 3.68
C PRO A 18 -13.31 23.77 3.46
N GLU A 19 -13.89 24.21 2.35
CA GLU A 19 -15.29 23.95 1.99
C GLU A 19 -15.51 22.56 1.39
N ASP A 20 -14.46 21.87 0.95
CA ASP A 20 -14.58 20.57 0.28
C ASP A 20 -15.11 19.51 1.25
N GLU A 21 -16.03 18.69 0.78
CA GLU A 21 -16.50 17.50 1.48
C GLU A 21 -15.69 16.27 1.06
N ILE A 22 -15.53 15.31 1.97
CA ILE A 22 -14.89 14.03 1.67
C ILE A 22 -15.98 12.98 1.57
N HIS A 23 -16.25 12.51 0.35
CA HIS A 23 -17.04 11.31 0.13
C HIS A 23 -16.11 10.10 -0.09
N LEU A 24 -16.71 8.95 -0.45
CA LEU A 24 -15.97 7.70 -0.63
C LEU A 24 -14.83 7.81 -1.64
N GLU A 25 -15.09 8.45 -2.79
CA GLU A 25 -14.11 8.61 -3.85
C GLU A 25 -12.95 9.50 -3.40
N GLU A 26 -13.23 10.64 -2.78
CA GLU A 26 -12.20 11.54 -2.27
C GLU A 26 -11.34 10.86 -1.20
N ALA A 27 -11.96 10.15 -0.26
CA ALA A 27 -11.23 9.39 0.76
C ALA A 27 -10.31 8.34 0.10
N PHE A 28 -10.81 7.60 -0.88
CA PHE A 28 -10.03 6.62 -1.64
C PHE A 28 -8.84 7.28 -2.35
N VAL A 29 -9.09 8.35 -3.13
CA VAL A 29 -8.06 9.04 -3.91
C VAL A 29 -6.96 9.60 -3.02
N LEU A 30 -7.33 10.27 -1.92
CA LEU A 30 -6.37 10.83 -0.97
C LEU A 30 -5.47 9.73 -0.38
N VAL A 31 -6.04 8.61 0.07
CA VAL A 31 -5.27 7.50 0.66
C VAL A 31 -4.44 6.75 -0.40
N ARG A 32 -5.00 6.52 -1.60
CA ARG A 32 -4.26 5.92 -2.72
C ARG A 32 -3.01 6.72 -3.01
N ASP A 33 -3.12 8.03 -3.10
CA ASP A 33 -2.03 8.91 -3.52
C ASP A 33 -1.03 9.26 -2.42
N MET A 34 -1.26 8.82 -1.17
CA MET A 34 -0.22 8.80 -0.16
C MET A 34 1.00 7.97 -0.67
N PRO A 35 2.23 8.45 -0.50
CA PRO A 35 3.43 7.71 -0.84
C PRO A 35 3.46 6.29 -0.25
N TYR A 36 3.83 5.31 -1.09
CA TYR A 36 4.04 3.93 -0.64
C TYR A 36 5.34 3.80 0.15
N ILE A 37 5.30 4.18 1.42
CA ILE A 37 6.45 4.20 2.34
C ILE A 37 5.95 3.71 3.71
N ARG A 38 6.77 2.90 4.39
CA ARG A 38 6.46 2.48 5.76
C ARG A 38 6.45 3.69 6.70
N ALA A 39 5.30 3.94 7.33
CA ALA A 39 5.14 4.88 8.43
C ALA A 39 5.73 4.32 9.74
N SER A 40 5.84 5.16 10.78
CA SER A 40 6.34 4.70 12.08
C SER A 40 5.43 3.63 12.73
N SER A 41 4.13 3.69 12.45
CA SER A 41 3.13 2.70 12.85
C SER A 41 2.17 2.42 11.67
N ARG A 42 1.26 1.45 11.86
CA ARG A 42 0.16 1.18 10.91
C ARG A 42 -1.19 1.71 11.42
N ASP A 43 -1.17 2.44 12.52
CA ASP A 43 -2.36 3.08 13.07
C ASP A 43 -2.90 4.12 12.07
N PRO A 44 -4.21 4.14 11.77
CA PRO A 44 -4.81 5.08 10.84
C PRO A 44 -4.45 6.56 11.08
N GLN A 45 -4.37 7.01 12.34
CA GLN A 45 -4.00 8.40 12.65
C GLN A 45 -2.55 8.67 12.25
N THR A 46 -1.64 7.75 12.57
CA THR A 46 -0.23 7.87 12.16
C THR A 46 -0.07 7.90 10.63
N ILE A 47 -0.85 7.11 9.89
CA ILE A 47 -0.82 7.11 8.42
C ILE A 47 -1.22 8.48 7.86
N ILE A 48 -2.25 9.12 8.44
CA ILE A 48 -2.68 10.46 8.05
C ILE A 48 -1.63 11.52 8.42
N GLU A 49 -1.15 11.51 9.67
CA GLU A 49 -0.20 12.49 10.19
C GLU A 49 1.13 12.50 9.41
N GLU A 50 1.65 11.31 9.12
CA GLU A 50 2.89 11.16 8.34
C GLU A 50 2.66 11.20 6.83
N TRP A 51 1.40 11.17 6.40
CA TRP A 51 0.97 11.15 5.00
C TRP A 51 1.69 10.10 4.16
N ARG A 52 1.77 8.86 4.65
CA ARG A 52 2.44 7.74 3.97
C ARG A 52 1.95 6.41 4.53
N GLY A 53 1.93 5.39 3.69
CA GLY A 53 1.54 4.06 4.13
C GLY A 53 1.94 2.96 3.16
N THR A 54 2.01 1.73 3.67
CA THR A 54 2.10 0.51 2.85
C THR A 54 0.71 -0.08 2.64
N CYS A 55 0.58 -1.23 1.94
CA CYS A 55 -0.72 -1.85 1.68
C CYS A 55 -1.51 -2.08 2.97
N SER A 56 -0.88 -2.57 4.05
CA SER A 56 -1.59 -2.73 5.33
C SER A 56 -2.08 -1.40 5.91
N GLY A 57 -1.19 -0.41 6.03
CA GLY A 57 -1.55 0.87 6.69
C GLY A 57 -2.62 1.65 5.92
N LYS A 58 -2.53 1.69 4.59
CA LYS A 58 -3.51 2.36 3.73
C LYS A 58 -4.90 1.72 3.83
N HIS A 59 -4.99 0.38 3.80
CA HIS A 59 -6.28 -0.30 3.85
C HIS A 59 -6.89 -0.29 5.26
N TYR A 60 -6.08 -0.27 6.32
CA TYR A 60 -6.61 -0.08 7.68
C TYR A 60 -7.19 1.33 7.85
N LEU A 61 -6.52 2.34 7.30
CA LEU A 61 -7.04 3.69 7.24
C LEU A 61 -8.35 3.75 6.44
N LEU A 62 -8.40 3.18 5.23
CA LEU A 62 -9.62 3.18 4.42
C LEU A 62 -10.79 2.46 5.10
N LYS A 63 -10.55 1.34 5.79
CA LYS A 63 -11.59 0.67 6.56
C LYS A 63 -12.22 1.62 7.60
N GLY A 64 -11.38 2.36 8.33
CA GLY A 64 -11.86 3.34 9.32
C GLY A 64 -12.61 4.52 8.69
N LEU A 65 -12.09 5.08 7.59
CA LEU A 65 -12.74 6.18 6.87
C LEU A 65 -14.10 5.76 6.30
N PHE A 66 -14.17 4.59 5.67
CA PHE A 66 -15.41 4.06 5.10
C PHE A 66 -16.45 3.78 6.18
N ALA A 67 -16.04 3.30 7.35
CA ALA A 67 -16.94 3.14 8.49
C ALA A 67 -17.53 4.47 8.96
N GLU A 68 -16.72 5.54 9.06
CA GLU A 68 -17.23 6.88 9.40
C GLU A 68 -18.16 7.46 8.32
N LEU A 69 -17.99 7.05 7.06
CA LEU A 69 -18.88 7.39 5.93
C LEU A 69 -20.12 6.48 5.84
N GLY A 70 -20.31 5.54 6.77
CA GLY A 70 -21.48 4.67 6.84
C GLY A 70 -21.39 3.36 6.04
N TYR A 71 -20.18 2.96 5.61
CA TYR A 71 -19.95 1.74 4.83
C TYR A 71 -19.26 0.67 5.67
N SER A 72 -19.82 -0.54 5.64
CA SER A 72 -19.15 -1.73 6.21
C SER A 72 -18.08 -2.24 5.25
N SER A 73 -16.94 -2.65 5.80
CA SER A 73 -15.87 -3.25 5.03
C SER A 73 -15.00 -4.18 5.86
N ARG A 74 -14.39 -5.14 5.18
CA ARG A 74 -13.46 -6.10 5.78
C ARG A 74 -12.10 -6.04 5.11
N VAL A 75 -11.06 -6.16 5.93
CA VAL A 75 -9.69 -6.30 5.44
C VAL A 75 -9.49 -7.75 5.01
N ILE A 76 -8.98 -7.93 3.80
CA ILE A 76 -8.52 -9.22 3.33
C ILE A 76 -7.00 -9.23 3.34
N ALA A 77 -6.40 -10.27 3.92
CA ALA A 77 -4.99 -10.59 3.76
C ALA A 77 -4.87 -11.70 2.71
N CYS A 78 -3.92 -11.59 1.79
CA CYS A 78 -3.62 -12.66 0.84
C CYS A 78 -2.12 -12.89 0.68
N THR A 79 -1.73 -14.15 0.53
CA THR A 79 -0.35 -14.49 0.19
C THR A 79 -0.07 -14.21 -1.27
N THR A 80 1.16 -13.82 -1.56
CA THR A 80 1.62 -13.54 -2.91
C THR A 80 3.06 -14.00 -3.10
N VAL A 81 3.38 -14.29 -4.36
CA VAL A 81 4.75 -14.52 -4.83
C VAL A 81 4.98 -13.57 -5.99
N THR A 82 5.94 -12.67 -5.83
CA THR A 82 6.39 -11.76 -6.88
C THR A 82 7.70 -12.26 -7.46
N HIS A 83 7.81 -12.28 -8.79
CA HIS A 83 9.07 -12.58 -9.46
C HIS A 83 9.68 -11.28 -9.99
N ILE A 84 10.80 -10.87 -9.39
CA ILE A 84 11.53 -9.67 -9.76
C ILE A 84 12.75 -10.09 -10.57
N ASP A 85 12.82 -9.66 -11.84
CA ASP A 85 14.00 -9.90 -12.68
C ASP A 85 15.25 -9.27 -12.02
N PRO A 86 16.23 -10.08 -11.55
CA PRO A 86 17.40 -9.54 -10.85
C PRO A 86 18.23 -8.60 -11.74
N ARG A 87 18.10 -8.67 -13.07
CA ARG A 87 18.81 -7.78 -14.00
C ARG A 87 18.33 -6.34 -13.94
N LYS A 88 17.08 -6.12 -13.49
CA LYS A 88 16.48 -4.78 -13.34
C LYS A 88 16.85 -4.09 -12.02
N VAL A 89 17.57 -4.79 -11.15
CA VAL A 89 17.94 -4.32 -9.81
C VAL A 89 19.46 -4.29 -9.68
N LEU A 90 20.00 -3.38 -8.88
CA LEU A 90 21.45 -3.19 -8.71
C LEU A 90 21.92 -3.53 -7.29
N GLY A 91 23.24 -3.66 -7.13
CA GLY A 91 23.90 -3.77 -5.83
C GLY A 91 23.49 -4.99 -5.01
N LYS A 92 23.37 -4.82 -3.69
CA LYS A 92 23.05 -5.90 -2.75
C LYS A 92 21.68 -6.53 -3.05
N LEU A 93 20.68 -5.74 -3.45
CA LEU A 93 19.34 -6.23 -3.81
C LEU A 93 19.37 -7.22 -4.98
N ARG A 94 20.22 -6.99 -6.00
CA ARG A 94 20.41 -7.95 -7.09
C ARG A 94 20.98 -9.28 -6.61
N LYS A 95 21.95 -9.24 -5.69
CA LYS A 95 22.56 -10.46 -5.13
C LYS A 95 21.53 -11.27 -4.37
N LEU A 96 20.72 -10.62 -3.54
CA LEU A 96 19.61 -11.25 -2.82
C LEU A 96 18.64 -11.89 -3.81
N LEU A 97 18.11 -11.15 -4.79
CA LEU A 97 17.18 -11.72 -5.77
C LEU A 97 17.76 -12.92 -6.53
N ARG A 98 19.07 -12.98 -6.78
CA ARG A 98 19.68 -14.15 -7.43
C ARG A 98 19.65 -15.41 -6.57
N GLN A 99 19.69 -15.27 -5.24
CA GLN A 99 19.64 -16.41 -4.32
C GLN A 99 18.27 -17.10 -4.31
N SER A 100 17.22 -16.38 -4.68
CA SER A 100 15.84 -16.85 -4.73
C SER A 100 15.29 -16.96 -6.15
N ASP A 101 16.13 -16.89 -7.19
CA ASP A 101 15.70 -16.83 -8.60
C ASP A 101 14.64 -15.74 -8.87
N GLY A 102 14.79 -14.59 -8.21
CA GLY A 102 13.89 -13.45 -8.29
C GLY A 102 12.60 -13.60 -7.48
N ARG A 103 12.40 -14.73 -6.80
CA ARG A 103 11.19 -15.04 -6.03
C ARG A 103 11.17 -14.27 -4.71
N LEU A 104 10.13 -13.46 -4.49
CA LEU A 104 9.86 -12.77 -3.24
C LEU A 104 8.46 -13.12 -2.75
N VAL A 105 8.38 -13.72 -1.56
CA VAL A 105 7.12 -14.02 -0.88
C VAL A 105 6.66 -12.83 -0.05
N ASP A 106 5.36 -12.58 0.02
CA ASP A 106 4.80 -11.60 0.94
C ASP A 106 3.31 -11.88 1.24
N VAL A 107 2.76 -11.09 2.15
CA VAL A 107 1.31 -10.95 2.35
C VAL A 107 0.87 -9.55 1.98
N HIS A 108 -0.16 -9.47 1.13
CA HIS A 108 -0.78 -8.24 0.68
C HIS A 108 -2.14 -8.02 1.36
N ASN A 109 -2.50 -6.76 1.58
CA ASN A 109 -3.80 -6.39 2.14
C ASN A 109 -4.60 -5.57 1.14
N TYR A 110 -5.90 -5.84 1.06
CA TYR A 110 -6.89 -5.06 0.32
C TYR A 110 -8.21 -5.06 1.11
N LEU A 111 -9.22 -4.33 0.66
CA LEU A 111 -10.54 -4.29 1.27
C LEU A 111 -11.61 -4.97 0.41
N VAL A 112 -12.63 -5.48 1.08
CA VAL A 112 -13.93 -5.76 0.47
C VAL A 112 -14.97 -4.86 1.17
N LEU A 113 -15.63 -4.00 0.41
CA LEU A 113 -16.79 -3.23 0.84
C LEU A 113 -18.04 -4.10 0.72
N GLU A 114 -18.91 -3.97 1.71
CA GLU A 114 -20.21 -4.63 1.75
C GLU A 114 -21.27 -3.62 1.32
N LEU A 115 -21.85 -3.85 0.14
CA LEU A 115 -22.87 -3.01 -0.47
C LEU A 115 -24.22 -3.73 -0.46
N PRO A 116 -25.35 -3.02 -0.58
CA PRO A 116 -26.66 -3.66 -0.64
C PRO A 116 -26.79 -4.70 -1.78
N ASP A 117 -26.18 -4.41 -2.93
CA ASP A 117 -26.27 -5.24 -4.14
C ASP A 117 -25.10 -6.24 -4.29
N GLY A 118 -24.22 -6.34 -3.29
CA GLY A 118 -23.11 -7.29 -3.30
C GLY A 118 -21.83 -6.74 -2.68
N GLU A 119 -20.70 -7.27 -3.12
CA GLU A 119 -19.39 -6.94 -2.57
C GLU A 119 -18.52 -6.25 -3.62
N MET A 120 -17.71 -5.28 -3.16
CA MET A 120 -16.78 -4.55 -4.00
C MET A 120 -15.35 -4.68 -3.45
N VAL A 121 -14.43 -5.20 -4.26
CA VAL A 121 -12.99 -5.18 -3.98
C VAL A 121 -12.47 -3.75 -4.12
N VAL A 122 -11.70 -3.31 -3.13
CA VAL A 122 -11.01 -2.01 -3.11
C VAL A 122 -9.54 -2.22 -2.79
N ASP A 123 -8.65 -1.71 -3.65
CA ASP A 123 -7.20 -1.75 -3.47
C ASP A 123 -6.53 -0.40 -3.81
N ALA A 124 -6.05 0.29 -2.77
CA ALA A 124 -5.42 1.61 -2.83
C ALA A 124 -3.88 1.57 -2.69
N THR A 125 -3.25 0.45 -3.03
CA THR A 125 -1.82 0.23 -2.77
C THR A 125 -0.92 1.26 -3.45
N TRP A 126 -1.02 1.38 -4.77
CA TRP A 126 -0.10 2.15 -5.57
C TRP A 126 -0.65 3.55 -5.88
N PRO A 127 0.10 4.63 -5.55
CA PRO A 127 -0.31 5.98 -5.88
C PRO A 127 -0.25 6.23 -7.39
N ILE A 128 -1.05 7.17 -7.90
CA ILE A 128 -1.12 7.49 -9.33
C ILE A 128 0.24 7.89 -9.91
N SER A 129 1.12 8.45 -9.08
CA SER A 129 2.51 8.82 -9.44
C SER A 129 3.40 7.63 -9.82
N THR A 130 2.94 6.38 -9.64
CA THR A 130 3.62 5.15 -10.08
C THR A 130 3.17 4.68 -11.47
N ARG A 131 2.33 5.47 -12.17
CA ARG A 131 1.92 5.18 -13.55
C ARG A 131 3.15 4.95 -14.44
N GLY A 132 3.07 3.92 -15.28
CA GLY A 132 4.16 3.52 -16.17
C GLY A 132 5.23 2.61 -15.53
N MET A 133 5.13 2.31 -14.23
CA MET A 133 6.07 1.39 -13.55
C MET A 133 5.68 -0.10 -13.70
N GLY A 134 4.64 -0.41 -14.47
CA GLY A 134 4.14 -1.79 -14.65
C GLY A 134 3.45 -2.38 -13.42
N VAL A 135 3.00 -1.52 -12.49
CA VAL A 135 2.18 -1.88 -11.33
C VAL A 135 0.70 -1.69 -11.63
N VAL A 136 -0.17 -2.40 -10.90
CA VAL A 136 -1.62 -2.25 -11.01
C VAL A 136 -2.05 -1.00 -10.23
N ILE A 137 -2.69 -0.05 -10.90
CA ILE A 137 -3.18 1.19 -10.28
C ILE A 137 -4.68 1.28 -10.53
N ASN A 138 -5.45 1.49 -9.47
CA ASN A 138 -6.87 1.79 -9.57
C ASN A 138 -7.02 3.32 -9.64
N GLU A 139 -7.09 3.84 -10.87
CA GLU A 139 -7.06 5.28 -11.15
C GLU A 139 -8.37 5.99 -10.78
N GLN A 140 -9.48 5.25 -10.76
CA GLN A 140 -10.82 5.75 -10.46
C GLN A 140 -11.46 4.90 -9.37
N PHE A 141 -12.40 5.49 -8.64
CA PHE A 141 -13.24 4.79 -7.69
C PHE A 141 -14.68 4.90 -8.16
N VAL A 142 -15.23 3.80 -8.69
CA VAL A 142 -16.64 3.72 -9.09
C VAL A 142 -17.34 2.78 -8.13
N LEU A 143 -18.27 3.31 -7.33
CA LEU A 143 -18.98 2.52 -6.32
C LEU A 143 -19.72 1.34 -6.98
N GLY A 144 -19.49 0.14 -6.47
CA GLY A 144 -20.07 -1.10 -7.00
C GLY A 144 -19.20 -1.80 -8.05
N GLU A 145 -18.11 -1.19 -8.53
CA GLU A 145 -17.20 -1.81 -9.49
C GLU A 145 -15.94 -2.37 -8.81
N ASN A 146 -15.67 -3.66 -9.00
CA ASN A 146 -14.48 -4.29 -8.44
C ASN A 146 -13.18 -3.66 -8.95
N GLN A 147 -12.33 -3.24 -8.03
CA GLN A 147 -10.97 -2.84 -8.32
C GLN A 147 -10.05 -4.04 -8.54
N LYS A 148 -8.91 -3.80 -9.19
CA LYS A 148 -7.88 -4.83 -9.39
C LYS A 148 -6.97 -4.88 -8.17
N ILE A 149 -6.75 -6.07 -7.63
CA ILE A 149 -5.80 -6.30 -6.54
C ILE A 149 -4.37 -6.04 -7.06
N ALA A 150 -3.55 -5.35 -6.27
CA ALA A 150 -2.22 -4.89 -6.66
C ALA A 150 -1.23 -6.04 -6.94
N VAL A 151 -1.56 -7.24 -6.47
CA VAL A 151 -0.78 -8.47 -6.62
C VAL A 151 -1.68 -9.60 -7.10
N LYS A 152 -1.10 -10.71 -7.55
CA LYS A 152 -1.83 -11.95 -7.78
C LYS A 152 -2.03 -12.69 -6.44
N PRO A 153 -3.25 -12.78 -5.88
CA PRO A 153 -3.48 -13.51 -4.65
C PRO A 153 -3.32 -15.02 -4.88
N LEU A 154 -2.71 -15.72 -3.93
CA LEU A 154 -2.60 -17.18 -3.92
C LEU A 154 -3.64 -17.81 -2.98
N LYS A 155 -3.67 -17.36 -1.73
CA LYS A 155 -4.68 -17.72 -0.74
C LYS A 155 -5.07 -16.45 0.03
N SER A 156 -6.34 -16.36 0.42
CA SER A 156 -6.90 -15.17 1.07
C SER A 156 -7.60 -15.54 2.37
N TRP A 157 -7.58 -14.60 3.32
CA TRP A 157 -8.22 -14.69 4.62
C TRP A 157 -8.86 -13.35 4.96
N VAL A 158 -10.04 -13.38 5.57
CA VAL A 158 -10.59 -12.21 6.24
C VAL A 158 -9.74 -11.98 7.50
N VAL A 159 -9.26 -10.74 7.69
CA VAL A 159 -8.57 -10.35 8.92
C VAL A 159 -9.63 -10.12 10.00
N PRO A 160 -9.60 -10.84 11.14
CA PRO A 160 -10.58 -10.66 12.20
C PRO A 160 -10.48 -9.29 12.87
N ASP A 161 -11.62 -8.71 13.22
CA ASP A 161 -11.71 -7.36 13.80
C ASP A 161 -11.31 -7.29 15.27
N ASP A 162 -11.34 -8.43 15.96
CA ASP A 162 -10.98 -8.60 17.36
C ASP A 162 -9.50 -8.94 17.58
N ARG A 163 -8.69 -8.92 16.51
CA ARG A 163 -7.27 -9.30 16.54
C ARG A 163 -6.39 -8.17 16.04
N ASP A 164 -5.14 -8.15 16.51
CA ASP A 164 -4.12 -7.28 15.92
C ASP A 164 -3.86 -7.72 14.45
N PRO A 165 -4.10 -6.85 13.47
CA PRO A 165 -3.95 -7.22 12.05
C PRO A 165 -2.52 -7.58 11.66
N GLN A 166 -1.52 -7.07 12.38
CA GLN A 166 -0.11 -7.35 12.09
C GLN A 166 0.32 -8.70 12.66
N GLU A 167 -0.15 -9.07 13.85
CA GLU A 167 0.03 -10.41 14.42
C GLU A 167 -0.62 -11.46 13.52
N PHE A 168 -1.85 -11.24 13.07
CA PHE A 168 -2.54 -12.13 12.14
C PHE A 168 -1.76 -12.30 10.82
N LYS A 169 -1.23 -11.19 10.28
CA LYS A 169 -0.38 -11.23 9.08
C LYS A 169 0.91 -12.02 9.31
N ASN A 170 1.52 -11.90 10.49
CA ASN A 170 2.73 -12.64 10.85
C ASN A 170 2.46 -14.15 10.98
N GLU A 171 1.30 -14.54 11.49
CA GLU A 171 0.84 -15.93 11.50
C GLU A 171 0.68 -16.47 10.09
N ILE A 172 -0.04 -15.75 9.21
CA ILE A 172 -0.18 -16.15 7.80
C ILE A 172 1.18 -16.34 7.13
N LEU A 173 2.13 -15.43 7.36
CA LEU A 173 3.48 -15.53 6.81
C LEU A 173 4.19 -16.82 7.27
N LYS A 174 4.15 -17.12 8.57
CA LYS A 174 4.77 -18.32 9.17
C LYS A 174 4.11 -19.61 8.71
N ASP A 175 2.79 -19.61 8.55
CA ASP A 175 2.02 -20.78 8.16
C ASP A 175 2.09 -21.06 6.65
N SER A 176 2.38 -20.04 5.83
CA SER A 176 2.31 -20.13 4.37
C SER A 176 3.67 -20.28 3.68
N PHE A 177 4.76 -19.91 4.35
CA PHE A 177 6.09 -19.86 3.74
C PHE A 177 7.15 -20.50 4.64
N THR A 178 8.21 -20.98 4.01
CA THR A 178 9.34 -21.59 4.74
C THR A 178 10.16 -20.55 5.50
N ALA A 179 10.88 -20.98 6.54
CA ALA A 179 11.77 -20.11 7.30
C ALA A 179 12.84 -19.42 6.41
N ASP A 180 13.35 -20.13 5.40
CA ASP A 180 14.32 -19.59 4.44
C ASP A 180 13.71 -18.52 3.54
N GLU A 181 12.48 -18.73 3.05
CA GLU A 181 11.75 -17.73 2.27
C GLU A 181 11.46 -16.46 3.10
N LEU A 182 11.10 -16.62 4.37
CA LEU A 182 10.85 -15.50 5.28
C LEU A 182 12.13 -14.74 5.65
N ALA A 183 13.22 -15.45 5.94
CA ALA A 183 14.53 -14.84 6.21
C ALA A 183 15.02 -14.06 4.97
N HIS A 184 14.86 -14.64 3.78
CA HIS A 184 15.19 -13.99 2.52
C HIS A 184 14.36 -12.71 2.30
N ARG A 185 13.05 -12.80 2.52
CA ARG A 185 12.13 -11.66 2.44
C ARG A 185 12.57 -10.53 3.37
N ASP A 186 12.86 -10.84 4.62
CA ASP A 186 13.22 -9.84 5.62
C ASP A 186 14.55 -9.15 5.27
N GLU A 187 15.57 -9.90 4.84
CA GLU A 187 16.84 -9.30 4.38
C GLU A 187 16.63 -8.42 3.14
N PHE A 188 15.79 -8.85 2.20
CA PHE A 188 15.46 -8.06 1.02
C PHE A 188 14.78 -6.74 1.40
N LEU A 189 13.75 -6.78 2.26
CA LEU A 189 13.01 -5.59 2.71
C LEU A 189 13.89 -4.64 3.52
N GLU A 190 14.75 -5.15 4.40
CA GLU A 190 15.70 -4.33 5.17
C GLU A 190 16.69 -3.63 4.22
N THR A 191 17.22 -4.36 3.24
CA THR A 191 18.15 -3.81 2.25
C THR A 191 17.46 -2.75 1.39
N LEU A 192 16.21 -2.99 0.98
CA LEU A 192 15.42 -2.04 0.19
C LEU A 192 15.14 -0.76 0.97
N SER A 193 14.84 -0.88 2.27
CA SER A 193 14.63 0.26 3.17
C SER A 193 15.88 1.13 3.32
N LYS A 194 17.06 0.51 3.49
CA LYS A 194 18.35 1.23 3.56
C LYS A 194 18.67 1.96 2.25
N PHE A 195 18.41 1.31 1.11
CA PHE A 195 18.65 1.87 -0.21
C PHE A 195 17.75 3.09 -0.48
N THR A 196 16.45 2.97 -0.22
CA THR A 196 15.47 4.05 -0.44
C THR A 196 15.63 5.22 0.55
N ASN A 197 16.21 4.98 1.74
CA ASN A 197 16.46 6.04 2.72
C ASN A 197 17.81 6.74 2.62
N SER A 198 18.74 6.23 1.80
CA SER A 198 20.06 6.85 1.59
C SER A 198 19.95 8.26 0.99
N ARG A 199 20.68 9.22 1.58
CA ARG A 199 20.72 10.63 1.13
C ARG A 199 21.16 10.76 -0.33
N ALA A 200 22.08 9.91 -0.78
CA ALA A 200 22.58 9.91 -2.16
C ALA A 200 21.49 9.52 -3.16
N ILE A 201 20.62 8.57 -2.82
CA ILE A 201 19.54 8.10 -3.70
C ILE A 201 18.36 9.05 -3.65
N LYS A 202 18.02 9.62 -2.49
CA LYS A 202 17.04 10.72 -2.41
C LYS A 202 17.47 11.91 -3.27
N PHE A 203 18.77 12.20 -3.35
CA PHE A 203 19.33 13.23 -4.21
C PHE A 203 19.27 12.84 -5.70
N VAL A 204 19.69 11.63 -6.07
CA VAL A 204 19.63 11.13 -7.47
C VAL A 204 18.19 11.02 -7.99
N VAL A 205 17.25 10.53 -7.18
CA VAL A 205 15.82 10.47 -7.53
C VAL A 205 15.21 11.87 -7.63
N ARG A 206 15.60 12.82 -6.76
CA ARG A 206 15.21 14.25 -6.91
C ARG A 206 15.77 14.87 -8.18
N LEU A 207 17.02 14.53 -8.54
CA LEU A 207 17.68 15.02 -9.75
C LEU A 207 17.01 14.43 -11.00
N ALA A 208 16.74 13.13 -11.02
CA ALA A 208 16.04 12.44 -12.10
C ALA A 208 14.61 12.97 -12.29
N ARG A 209 13.86 13.24 -11.20
CA ARG A 209 12.54 13.89 -11.27
C ARG A 209 12.60 15.33 -11.79
N ARG A 210 13.65 16.09 -11.47
CA ARG A 210 13.87 17.45 -12.03
C ARG A 210 14.25 17.42 -13.51
N LEU A 211 14.90 16.35 -13.96
CA LEU A 211 15.28 16.16 -15.36
C LEU A 211 14.12 15.62 -16.21
N GLN A 212 13.22 14.80 -15.63
CA GLN A 212 11.99 14.31 -16.27
C GLN A 212 10.84 15.35 -16.27
N GLY A 213 10.97 16.46 -15.53
CA GLY A 213 10.03 17.59 -15.54
C GLY A 213 10.42 18.72 -16.51
N ARG A 214 11.28 18.43 -17.49
CA ARG A 214 11.62 19.34 -18.59
C ARG A 214 11.44 18.60 -19.91
N ASP A 215 10.20 18.43 -20.32
CA ASP A 215 9.84 18.41 -21.73
C ASP A 215 8.54 19.22 -21.87
N VAL A 216 8.61 20.17 -22.81
CA VAL A 216 7.54 21.03 -23.32
C VAL A 216 6.60 20.20 -24.20
#